data_AF-A0A183J0X8-F1
#
_entry.id   AF-A0A183J0X8-F1
#
_cell.length_a   1.000
_cell.length_b   1.000
_cell.length_c   1.000
_cell.angle_alpha   90.00
_cell.angle_beta   90.00
_cell.angle_gamma   90.00
#
_symmetry.space_group_name_H-M   'P 1'
#
loop_
_entity.id
_entity.type
_entity.pdbx_description
1 polymer ?
#
loop_
_entity_poly.entity_id
_entity_poly.type
_entity_poly.pdbx_seq_one_letter_code
_entity_poly.pdbx_strand_id
1 'polypeptide(L)'
;MSRKVIVEYDRLFRGTNEAHQEAEASVFGEKSEKCFGCITATIEQCILLIQSLATKLHVKALFVSQQGILEKLLDLALQQGSGNSRVAIESVLCSIVVDEPQATKQVCDEITKRVLNAMQSTSSQEVLSRMVQNDIHLLMSMIAADDNCWEDKLRCVFKLLFSSIACGTCASMQTVTFPCLVILQEVMKPVYKEDKLTGQPQAQSEYQSSAEKRQLSLSAWLNNSIEDSFDKWSKLPIPGRGQWLEKTLFFPSSAQVRLYTGSLLRLFRSAPLSQRTTLLNLATSYFWRLSEHGEKAEEFFFFYEYFVSDETMKHYLSCHGFFPKMKTMISKEISRLTTLDDFQMSINISQGFVIRAYTDILLSLYRLETVRKRWVGELLETVFNGYIALKKLVINRTKLIDDAQSNFLMLLDYSTVMERRVPEFMRICVRSLKACSMNDIVSPVFIFERMCSVICPVCVRSLTLCFLNL
;
A
#
# COMPACT_ATOMS: atom_id res chain seq x y z
N MET A 1 -4.05 22.69 -32.65
CA MET A 1 -3.82 22.55 -34.11
C MET A 1 -4.32 21.19 -34.56
N SER A 2 -5.15 21.13 -35.60
CA SER A 2 -5.91 19.93 -35.98
C SER A 2 -5.05 18.92 -36.75
N ARG A 3 -5.24 17.62 -36.46
CA ARG A 3 -4.58 16.45 -37.07
C ARG A 3 -4.64 16.44 -38.61
N LYS A 4 -5.60 17.16 -39.20
CA LYS A 4 -5.73 17.36 -40.65
C LYS A 4 -4.59 18.19 -41.25
N VAL A 5 -4.07 19.18 -40.52
CA VAL A 5 -2.99 20.08 -41.02
C VAL A 5 -1.66 19.33 -41.14
N ILE A 6 -1.41 18.37 -40.24
CA ILE A 6 -0.18 17.55 -40.25
C ILE A 6 -0.21 16.53 -41.40
N VAL A 7 -1.38 15.94 -41.68
CA VAL A 7 -1.55 14.99 -42.81
C VAL A 7 -1.48 15.70 -44.16
N GLU A 8 -1.96 16.94 -44.26
CA GLU A 8 -1.82 17.77 -45.47
C GLU A 8 -0.35 18.13 -45.72
N TYR A 9 0.40 18.45 -44.66
CA TYR A 9 1.83 18.75 -44.72
C TYR A 9 2.65 17.52 -45.18
N ASP A 10 2.30 16.32 -44.71
CA ASP A 10 2.98 15.07 -45.06
C ASP A 10 2.69 14.61 -46.50
N ARG A 11 1.52 14.96 -47.06
CA ARG A 11 1.16 14.70 -48.46
C ARG A 11 1.87 15.63 -49.43
N LEU A 12 2.00 16.92 -49.09
CA LEU A 12 2.68 17.90 -49.93
C LEU A 12 4.19 17.61 -50.06
N PHE A 13 4.80 16.98 -49.05
CA PHE A 13 6.22 16.64 -49.07
C PHE A 13 6.54 15.29 -49.73
N ARG A 14 5.55 14.39 -49.88
CA ARG A 14 5.73 13.11 -50.60
C ARG A 14 5.51 13.23 -52.11
N GLY A 15 4.74 14.21 -52.58
CA GLY A 15 4.43 14.39 -54.00
C GLY A 15 5.56 14.93 -54.88
N THR A 16 6.69 15.36 -54.30
CA THR A 16 7.82 15.93 -55.07
C THR A 16 8.93 14.93 -55.39
N ASN A 17 8.83 13.68 -54.94
CA ASN A 17 9.90 12.67 -55.11
C ASN A 17 9.62 11.59 -56.18
N GLU A 18 8.52 11.66 -56.93
CA GLU A 18 8.13 10.61 -57.90
C GLU A 18 8.24 11.01 -59.38
N ALA A 19 8.81 12.18 -59.70
CA ALA A 19 9.04 12.58 -61.09
C ALA A 19 10.50 13.00 -61.30
N HIS A 20 11.40 12.01 -61.42
CA HIS A 20 12.61 12.04 -62.26
C HIS A 20 13.35 10.69 -62.13
N GLN A 21 12.85 9.68 -62.84
CA GLN A 21 13.66 8.58 -63.34
C GLN A 21 13.57 8.60 -64.87
N GLU A 22 14.72 8.37 -65.51
CA GLU A 22 15.00 8.27 -66.95
C GLU A 22 15.38 9.57 -67.69
N ALA A 23 16.62 10.04 -67.43
CA ALA A 23 17.54 10.46 -68.48
C ALA A 23 19.00 10.33 -68.01
N GLU A 24 19.82 9.86 -68.93
CA GLU A 24 21.19 9.38 -68.86
C GLU A 24 22.23 10.23 -68.10
N ALA A 25 23.21 9.50 -67.55
CA ALA A 25 24.65 9.80 -67.44
C ALA A 25 25.10 11.22 -67.03
N SER A 26 25.97 11.22 -66.02
CA SER A 26 26.68 12.36 -65.42
C SER A 26 25.86 13.12 -64.38
N VAL A 27 26.21 12.88 -63.13
CA VAL A 27 26.86 13.83 -62.21
C VAL A 27 26.92 13.06 -60.88
N PHE A 28 28.11 12.95 -60.31
CA PHE A 28 28.30 12.56 -58.91
C PHE A 28 27.54 13.56 -58.03
N GLY A 29 26.24 13.35 -57.83
CA GLY A 29 25.47 14.04 -56.82
C GLY A 29 25.86 13.43 -55.48
N GLU A 30 26.70 14.15 -54.73
CA GLU A 30 27.01 13.83 -53.35
C GLU A 30 25.73 13.40 -52.63
N LYS A 31 25.66 12.13 -52.23
CA LYS A 31 24.62 11.66 -51.31
C LYS A 31 24.70 12.58 -50.11
N SER A 32 23.64 13.31 -49.82
CA SER A 32 23.54 14.08 -48.58
C SER A 32 23.71 13.12 -47.40
N GLU A 33 24.92 13.03 -46.85
CA GLU A 33 25.30 12.19 -45.71
C GLU A 33 24.64 12.65 -44.39
N LYS A 34 23.68 13.59 -44.46
CA LYS A 34 23.14 14.34 -43.33
C LYS A 34 21.61 14.26 -43.23
N CYS A 35 20.97 13.28 -43.87
CA CYS A 35 19.53 13.10 -43.67
C CYS A 35 19.23 12.48 -42.28
N PHE A 36 18.09 12.83 -41.70
CA PHE A 36 17.67 12.34 -40.38
C PHE A 36 17.61 10.79 -40.34
N GLY A 37 17.27 10.15 -41.46
CA GLY A 37 17.25 8.69 -41.59
C GLY A 37 18.64 8.06 -41.47
N CYS A 38 19.65 8.60 -42.15
CA CYS A 38 21.04 8.13 -42.04
C CYS A 38 21.60 8.34 -40.64
N ILE A 39 21.29 9.46 -40.00
CA ILE A 39 21.71 9.74 -38.61
C ILE A 39 21.05 8.75 -37.64
N THR A 40 19.75 8.51 -37.77
CA THR A 40 19.01 7.56 -36.92
C THR A 40 19.53 6.13 -37.11
N ALA A 41 19.70 5.70 -38.36
CA ALA A 41 20.26 4.39 -38.66
C ALA A 41 21.70 4.23 -38.12
N THR A 42 22.53 5.26 -38.23
CA THR A 42 23.88 5.25 -37.66
C THR A 42 23.84 5.15 -36.14
N ILE A 43 22.95 5.87 -35.48
CA ILE A 43 22.74 5.77 -34.02
C ILE A 43 22.32 4.35 -33.63
N GLU A 44 21.38 3.74 -34.35
CA GLU A 44 20.95 2.36 -34.11
C GLU A 44 22.12 1.36 -34.27
N GLN A 45 22.94 1.51 -35.31
CA GLN A 45 24.12 0.67 -35.51
C GLN A 45 25.17 0.88 -34.40
N CYS A 46 25.38 2.11 -33.93
CA CYS A 46 26.25 2.38 -32.79
C CYS A 46 25.74 1.72 -31.51
N ILE A 47 24.42 1.73 -31.25
CA ILE A 47 23.83 1.07 -30.09
C ILE A 47 24.01 -0.45 -30.18
N LEU A 48 23.78 -1.05 -31.35
CA LEU A 48 24.04 -2.49 -31.58
C LEU A 48 25.51 -2.85 -31.37
N LEU A 49 26.43 -2.00 -31.84
CA LEU A 49 27.85 -2.19 -31.60
C LEU A 49 28.17 -2.14 -30.10
N ILE A 50 27.66 -1.15 -29.38
CA ILE A 50 27.85 -1.03 -27.92
C ILE A 50 27.26 -2.25 -27.20
N GLN A 51 26.08 -2.73 -27.61
CA GLN A 51 25.49 -3.97 -27.08
C GLN A 51 26.42 -5.16 -27.28
N SER A 52 26.97 -5.34 -28.48
CA SER A 52 27.88 -6.44 -28.78
C SER A 52 29.17 -6.35 -27.95
N LEU A 53 29.71 -5.14 -27.78
CA LEU A 53 30.90 -4.87 -26.98
C LEU A 53 30.66 -5.12 -25.49
N ALA A 54 29.50 -4.72 -24.97
CA ALA A 54 29.10 -4.94 -23.59
C ALA A 54 28.96 -6.42 -23.23
N THR A 55 28.92 -7.35 -24.19
CA THR A 55 28.96 -8.80 -23.89
C THR A 55 30.36 -9.30 -23.47
N LYS A 56 31.43 -8.56 -23.79
CA LYS A 56 32.81 -8.98 -23.54
C LYS A 56 33.31 -8.42 -22.19
N LEU A 57 33.71 -9.31 -21.28
CA LEU A 57 34.21 -8.98 -19.93
C LEU A 57 35.29 -7.88 -19.90
N HIS A 58 36.30 -7.96 -20.78
CA HIS A 58 37.35 -6.94 -20.84
C HIS A 58 36.78 -5.56 -21.20
N VAL A 59 35.83 -5.50 -22.13
CA VAL A 59 35.25 -4.23 -22.58
C VAL A 59 34.29 -3.67 -21.52
N LYS A 60 33.55 -4.53 -20.79
CA LYS A 60 32.80 -4.11 -19.60
C LYS A 60 33.70 -3.39 -18.59
N ALA A 61 34.87 -3.95 -18.29
CA ALA A 61 35.82 -3.31 -17.38
C ALA A 61 36.31 -1.93 -17.88
N LEU A 62 36.44 -1.74 -19.20
CA LEU A 62 36.77 -0.44 -19.80
C LEU A 62 35.63 0.57 -19.64
N PHE A 63 34.38 0.15 -19.84
CA PHE A 63 33.20 1.01 -19.63
C PHE A 63 33.07 1.52 -18.19
N VAL A 64 33.51 0.72 -17.21
CA VAL A 64 33.43 1.06 -15.78
C VAL A 64 34.63 1.86 -15.31
N SER A 65 35.83 1.54 -15.80
CA SER A 65 37.08 2.20 -15.39
C SER A 65 37.29 3.58 -16.03
N GLN A 66 36.81 3.79 -17.26
CA GLN A 66 36.92 5.09 -17.92
C GLN A 66 35.81 6.03 -17.47
N GLN A 67 36.20 7.17 -16.91
CA GLN A 67 35.26 8.19 -16.47
C GLN A 67 34.44 8.73 -17.65
N GLY A 68 33.14 8.89 -17.44
CA GLY A 68 32.23 9.57 -18.36
C GLY A 68 31.51 8.67 -19.37
N ILE A 69 31.97 7.45 -19.67
CA ILE A 69 31.23 6.58 -20.61
C ILE A 69 29.92 6.10 -19.98
N LEU A 70 29.97 5.60 -18.75
CA LEU A 70 28.77 5.14 -18.04
C LEU A 70 27.77 6.29 -17.81
N GLU A 71 28.26 7.48 -17.46
CA GLU A 71 27.45 8.69 -17.31
C GLU A 71 26.79 9.09 -18.64
N LYS A 72 27.53 9.02 -19.75
CA LYS A 72 26.98 9.35 -21.07
C LYS A 72 25.94 8.33 -21.53
N LEU A 73 26.16 7.05 -21.28
CA LEU A 73 25.18 5.99 -21.56
C LEU A 73 23.93 6.18 -20.72
N LEU A 74 24.09 6.55 -19.44
CA LEU A 74 22.99 6.87 -18.55
C LEU A 74 22.19 8.07 -19.05
N ASP A 75 22.84 9.15 -19.46
CA ASP A 75 22.17 10.30 -20.05
C ASP A 75 21.36 9.93 -21.30
N LEU A 76 21.94 9.10 -22.17
CA LEU A 76 21.25 8.65 -23.39
C LEU A 76 20.05 7.74 -23.09
N ALA A 77 20.15 6.86 -22.08
CA ALA A 77 19.04 6.03 -21.64
C ALA A 77 17.89 6.86 -21.06
N LEU A 78 18.22 7.93 -20.33
CA LEU A 78 17.26 8.71 -19.58
C LEU A 78 16.68 9.91 -20.36
N GLN A 79 17.32 10.36 -21.45
CA GLN A 79 16.83 11.43 -22.32
C GLN A 79 15.64 11.00 -23.19
N GLN A 80 14.92 11.98 -23.76
CA GLN A 80 13.77 11.72 -24.63
C GLN A 80 14.18 11.25 -26.06
N GLY A 81 14.77 10.06 -26.20
CA GLY A 81 15.06 9.40 -27.50
C GLY A 81 13.91 8.57 -28.08
N SER A 82 14.07 7.94 -29.26
CA SER A 82 13.09 6.99 -29.79
C SER A 82 12.92 5.80 -28.83
N GLY A 83 11.71 5.25 -28.67
CA GLY A 83 11.46 4.17 -27.69
C GLY A 83 12.40 2.96 -27.85
N ASN A 84 12.70 2.59 -29.09
CA ASN A 84 13.55 1.44 -29.40
C ASN A 84 15.02 1.67 -29.02
N SER A 85 15.55 2.88 -29.29
CA SER A 85 16.94 3.21 -28.92
C SER A 85 17.14 3.23 -27.41
N ARG A 86 16.14 3.72 -26.65
CA ARG A 86 16.20 3.71 -25.18
C ARG A 86 16.21 2.31 -24.60
N VAL A 87 15.25 1.46 -24.98
CA VAL A 87 15.21 0.07 -24.50
C VAL A 87 16.50 -0.68 -24.81
N ALA A 88 17.09 -0.41 -25.98
CA ALA A 88 18.36 -0.98 -26.37
C ALA A 88 19.52 -0.51 -25.47
N ILE A 89 19.60 0.77 -25.11
CA ILE A 89 20.63 1.33 -24.22
C ILE A 89 20.38 0.90 -22.75
N GLU A 90 19.13 0.85 -22.29
CA GLU A 90 18.78 0.34 -20.96
C GLU A 90 19.22 -1.13 -20.82
N SER A 91 19.04 -1.94 -21.86
CA SER A 91 19.55 -3.32 -21.91
C SER A 91 21.08 -3.38 -21.82
N VAL A 92 21.80 -2.49 -22.51
CA VAL A 92 23.26 -2.34 -22.36
C VAL A 92 23.63 -2.02 -20.92
N LEU A 93 23.01 -1.00 -20.33
CA LEU A 93 23.29 -0.57 -18.97
C LEU A 93 23.03 -1.69 -17.96
N CYS A 94 21.90 -2.40 -18.09
CA CYS A 94 21.62 -3.57 -17.26
C CYS A 94 22.71 -4.64 -17.41
N SER A 95 23.16 -4.95 -18.63
CA SER A 95 24.25 -5.91 -18.86
C SER A 95 25.58 -5.45 -18.24
N ILE A 96 25.90 -4.16 -18.27
CA ILE A 96 27.13 -3.61 -17.66
C ILE A 96 27.07 -3.66 -16.13
N VAL A 97 25.91 -3.37 -15.55
CA VAL A 97 25.68 -3.32 -14.09
C VAL A 97 25.67 -4.71 -13.45
N VAL A 98 25.29 -5.76 -14.20
CA VAL A 98 25.20 -7.13 -13.68
C VAL A 98 26.53 -7.61 -13.09
N ASP A 99 26.47 -8.01 -11.82
CA ASP A 99 27.59 -8.48 -11.00
C ASP A 99 28.76 -7.49 -10.86
N GLU A 100 28.52 -6.20 -11.11
CA GLU A 100 29.54 -5.16 -11.09
C GLU A 100 29.20 -4.07 -10.05
N PRO A 101 29.81 -4.11 -8.84
CA PRO A 101 29.42 -3.24 -7.73
C PRO A 101 29.78 -1.77 -7.98
N GLN A 102 30.90 -1.49 -8.66
CA GLN A 102 31.31 -0.11 -8.95
C GLN A 102 30.34 0.57 -9.93
N ALA A 103 29.96 -0.14 -11.00
CA ALA A 103 28.99 0.34 -11.97
C ALA A 103 27.60 0.50 -11.34
N THR A 104 27.16 -0.50 -10.56
CA THR A 104 25.88 -0.43 -9.83
C THR A 104 25.79 0.80 -8.96
N LYS A 105 26.83 1.06 -8.16
CA LYS A 105 26.88 2.23 -7.27
C LYS A 105 26.82 3.54 -8.05
N GLN A 106 27.61 3.69 -9.11
CA GLN A 106 27.63 4.89 -9.94
C GLN A 106 26.25 5.17 -10.56
N VAL A 107 25.61 4.17 -11.15
CA VAL A 107 24.27 4.32 -11.76
C VAL A 107 23.22 4.64 -10.70
N CYS A 108 23.22 3.93 -9.56
CA CYS A 108 22.27 4.18 -8.48
C CYS A 108 22.43 5.57 -7.85
N ASP A 109 23.66 6.05 -7.66
CA ASP A 109 23.93 7.37 -7.09
C ASP A 109 23.50 8.50 -8.05
N GLU A 110 23.70 8.34 -9.36
CA GLU A 110 23.27 9.35 -10.33
C GLU A 110 21.75 9.35 -10.53
N ILE A 111 21.10 8.18 -10.57
CA ILE A 111 19.63 8.08 -10.53
C ILE A 111 19.09 8.78 -9.28
N THR A 112 19.69 8.51 -8.12
CA THR A 112 19.28 9.13 -6.85
C THR A 112 19.38 10.66 -6.96
N LYS A 113 20.54 11.18 -7.37
CA LYS A 113 20.79 12.61 -7.51
C LYS A 113 19.79 13.29 -8.46
N ARG A 114 19.54 12.70 -9.63
CA ARG A 114 18.60 13.23 -10.63
C ARG A 114 17.17 13.27 -10.10
N VAL A 115 16.69 12.18 -9.50
CA VAL A 115 15.33 12.11 -8.95
C VAL A 115 15.14 13.09 -7.78
N LEU A 116 16.13 13.19 -6.89
CA LEU A 116 16.10 14.17 -5.79
C LEU A 116 16.04 15.61 -6.31
N ASN A 117 16.87 15.95 -7.31
CA ASN A 117 16.86 17.27 -7.93
C ASN A 117 15.51 17.58 -8.62
N ALA A 118 14.94 16.59 -9.32
CA ALA A 118 13.65 16.74 -9.98
C ALA A 118 12.50 16.99 -8.98
N MET A 119 12.51 16.29 -7.84
CA MET A 119 11.52 16.52 -6.77
C MET A 119 11.63 17.91 -6.16
N GLN A 120 12.84 18.48 -6.11
CA GLN A 120 13.06 19.85 -5.62
C GLN A 120 12.74 20.92 -6.66
N SER A 121 12.88 20.62 -7.95
CA SER A 121 12.72 21.61 -9.02
C SER A 121 11.29 21.91 -9.39
N THR A 122 10.33 21.02 -9.10
CA THR A 122 8.97 21.17 -9.63
C THR A 122 7.89 20.55 -8.74
N SER A 123 6.83 21.33 -8.51
CA SER A 123 5.63 20.87 -7.79
C SER A 123 4.58 20.20 -8.70
N SER A 124 4.72 20.32 -10.02
CA SER A 124 3.82 19.73 -11.01
C SER A 124 4.08 18.23 -11.17
N GLN A 125 3.03 17.43 -10.96
CA GLN A 125 3.08 15.99 -11.12
C GLN A 125 3.44 15.56 -12.54
N GLU A 126 2.88 16.19 -13.56
CA GLU A 126 3.15 15.79 -14.94
C GLU A 126 4.60 16.05 -15.35
N VAL A 127 5.15 17.19 -14.92
CA VAL A 127 6.54 17.55 -15.21
C VAL A 127 7.48 16.60 -14.46
N LEU A 128 7.23 16.37 -13.16
CA LEU A 128 8.00 15.44 -12.36
C LEU A 128 7.96 14.02 -12.94
N SER A 129 6.78 13.56 -13.37
CA SER A 129 6.61 12.26 -14.02
C SER A 129 7.49 12.15 -15.27
N ARG A 130 7.45 13.13 -16.17
CA ARG A 130 8.29 13.14 -17.39
C ARG A 130 9.79 13.16 -17.10
N MET A 131 10.21 13.81 -16.00
CA MET A 131 11.61 13.89 -15.60
C MET A 131 12.16 12.61 -14.99
N VAL A 132 11.31 11.80 -14.34
CA VAL A 132 11.71 10.68 -13.48
C VAL A 132 11.29 9.31 -14.02
N GLN A 133 10.34 9.25 -14.97
CA GLN A 133 9.79 7.99 -15.47
C GLN A 133 10.85 7.02 -15.99
N ASN A 134 11.83 7.50 -16.76
CA ASN A 134 12.90 6.64 -17.29
C ASN A 134 13.84 6.19 -16.17
N ASP A 135 14.16 7.07 -15.21
CA ASP A 135 15.04 6.75 -14.08
C ASP A 135 14.46 5.60 -13.23
N ILE A 136 13.16 5.66 -12.95
CA ILE A 136 12.43 4.62 -12.21
C ILE A 136 12.31 3.32 -13.03
N HIS A 137 12.09 3.42 -14.34
CA HIS A 137 12.02 2.24 -15.21
C HIS A 137 13.37 1.52 -15.28
N LEU A 138 14.47 2.25 -15.47
CA LEU A 138 15.82 1.70 -15.45
C LEU A 138 16.12 1.02 -14.10
N LEU A 139 15.76 1.65 -12.98
CA LEU A 139 15.94 1.05 -11.65
C LEU A 139 15.17 -0.27 -11.49
N MET A 140 13.93 -0.33 -12.00
CA MET A 140 13.13 -1.56 -12.02
C MET A 140 13.80 -2.66 -12.85
N SER A 141 14.30 -2.33 -14.05
CA SER A 141 15.01 -3.26 -14.93
C SER A 141 16.32 -3.76 -14.32
N MET A 142 17.09 -2.89 -13.66
CA MET A 142 18.31 -3.26 -12.94
C MET A 142 18.01 -4.26 -11.81
N ILE A 143 16.92 -4.08 -11.06
CA ILE A 143 16.54 -4.97 -9.96
C ILE A 143 16.05 -6.33 -10.47
N ALA A 144 15.42 -6.36 -11.64
CA ALA A 144 14.96 -7.59 -12.26
C ALA A 144 16.13 -8.55 -12.62
N ALA A 145 17.32 -8.02 -12.90
CA ALA A 145 18.47 -8.71 -13.51
C ALA A 145 19.17 -9.83 -12.69
N ASP A 146 18.64 -10.23 -11.53
CA ASP A 146 19.12 -11.37 -10.72
C ASP A 146 20.64 -11.50 -10.52
N ASP A 147 21.24 -10.54 -9.81
CA ASP A 147 22.69 -10.52 -9.61
C ASP A 147 23.10 -10.29 -8.15
N ASN A 148 24.41 -10.37 -7.88
CA ASN A 148 24.97 -10.19 -6.54
C ASN A 148 24.89 -8.75 -6.03
N CYS A 149 24.56 -7.78 -6.89
CA CYS A 149 24.47 -6.36 -6.57
C CYS A 149 23.06 -5.91 -6.14
N TRP A 150 22.14 -6.86 -5.90
CA TRP A 150 20.76 -6.59 -5.50
C TRP A 150 20.63 -5.70 -4.25
N GLU A 151 21.55 -5.80 -3.29
CA GLU A 151 21.50 -5.01 -2.06
C GLU A 151 21.67 -3.51 -2.34
N ASP A 152 22.65 -3.14 -3.17
CA ASP A 152 22.90 -1.74 -3.52
C ASP A 152 21.75 -1.13 -4.33
N LYS A 153 21.13 -1.94 -5.19
CA LYS A 153 19.93 -1.54 -5.95
C LYS A 153 18.73 -1.33 -5.02
N LEU A 154 18.49 -2.22 -4.06
CA LEU A 154 17.43 -2.03 -3.07
C LEU A 154 17.67 -0.83 -2.15
N ARG A 155 18.92 -0.58 -1.76
CA ARG A 155 19.29 0.63 -1.00
C ARG A 155 18.94 1.89 -1.76
N CYS A 156 19.14 1.91 -3.09
CA CYS A 156 18.71 3.00 -3.95
C CYS A 156 17.19 3.21 -3.87
N VAL A 157 16.40 2.14 -4.01
CA VAL A 157 14.93 2.20 -3.88
C VAL A 157 14.50 2.76 -2.54
N PHE A 158 15.07 2.29 -1.43
CA PHE A 158 14.72 2.80 -0.10
C PHE A 158 15.14 4.27 0.10
N LYS A 159 16.31 4.67 -0.41
CA LYS A 159 16.74 6.08 -0.37
C LYS A 159 15.73 6.97 -1.09
N LEU A 160 15.30 6.58 -2.30
CA LEU A 160 14.30 7.31 -3.08
C LEU A 160 12.95 7.35 -2.35
N LEU A 161 12.47 6.21 -1.86
CA LEU A 161 11.22 6.09 -1.11
C LEU A 161 11.18 7.02 0.11
N PHE A 162 12.21 6.99 0.95
CA PHE A 162 12.23 7.81 2.16
C PHE A 162 12.38 9.29 1.83
N SER A 163 13.17 9.63 0.82
CA SER A 163 13.34 11.02 0.39
C SER A 163 12.06 11.62 -0.22
N SER A 164 11.32 10.85 -1.01
CA SER A 164 10.03 11.29 -1.55
C SER A 164 8.98 11.47 -0.44
N ILE A 165 8.97 10.59 0.55
CA ILE A 165 8.09 10.72 1.72
C ILE A 165 8.49 11.93 2.59
N ALA A 166 9.78 12.25 2.69
CA ALA A 166 10.26 13.44 3.37
C ALA A 166 9.86 14.73 2.64
N CYS A 167 9.85 14.71 1.30
CA CYS A 167 9.34 15.81 0.47
C CYS A 167 7.83 16.04 0.70
N GLY A 168 7.05 14.97 0.84
CA GLY A 168 5.65 15.02 1.28
C GLY A 168 4.67 15.63 0.27
N THR A 169 5.11 15.97 -0.94
CA THR A 169 4.26 16.53 -2.00
C THR A 169 3.41 15.44 -2.66
N CYS A 170 2.20 15.78 -3.10
CA CYS A 170 1.34 14.81 -3.81
C CYS A 170 2.00 14.27 -5.08
N ALA A 171 2.72 15.14 -5.81
CA ALA A 171 3.49 14.75 -6.99
C ALA A 171 4.51 13.67 -6.65
N SER A 172 5.42 13.90 -5.69
CA SER A 172 6.46 12.93 -5.30
C SER A 172 5.89 11.61 -4.76
N MET A 173 4.77 11.67 -4.05
CA MET A 173 4.10 10.47 -3.54
C MET A 173 3.52 9.60 -4.67
N GLN A 174 3.02 10.21 -5.74
CA GLN A 174 2.45 9.45 -6.86
C GLN A 174 3.50 9.04 -7.91
N THR A 175 4.53 9.86 -8.16
CA THR A 175 5.52 9.60 -9.22
C THR A 175 6.76 8.85 -8.75
N VAL A 176 7.12 8.93 -7.46
CA VAL A 176 8.32 8.30 -6.91
C VAL A 176 7.97 7.25 -5.86
N THR A 177 7.20 7.63 -4.84
CA THR A 177 6.86 6.73 -3.72
C THR A 177 6.08 5.50 -4.20
N PHE A 178 5.04 5.71 -5.02
CA PHE A 178 4.24 4.60 -5.55
C PHE A 178 5.07 3.60 -6.36
N PRO A 179 5.85 3.99 -7.40
CA PRO A 179 6.70 3.03 -8.11
C PRO A 179 7.75 2.35 -7.23
N CYS A 180 8.31 3.05 -6.23
CA CYS A 180 9.23 2.42 -5.27
C CYS A 180 8.52 1.31 -4.46
N LEU A 181 7.28 1.53 -4.03
CA LEU A 181 6.49 0.51 -3.34
C LEU A 181 6.17 -0.68 -4.25
N VAL A 182 5.88 -0.43 -5.54
CA VAL A 182 5.66 -1.50 -6.54
C VAL A 182 6.93 -2.35 -6.68
N ILE A 183 8.09 -1.72 -6.86
CA ILE A 183 9.38 -2.41 -6.97
C ILE A 183 9.63 -3.27 -5.71
N LEU A 184 9.46 -2.69 -4.51
CA LEU A 184 9.64 -3.43 -3.26
C LEU A 184 8.67 -4.61 -3.15
N GLN A 185 7.41 -4.44 -3.55
CA GLN A 185 6.44 -5.52 -3.52
C GLN A 185 6.84 -6.64 -4.48
N GLU A 186 7.27 -6.35 -5.71
CA GLU A 186 7.71 -7.38 -6.66
C GLU A 186 8.93 -8.16 -6.13
N VAL A 187 9.86 -7.49 -5.45
CA VAL A 187 11.04 -8.15 -4.85
C VAL A 187 10.66 -9.00 -3.62
N MET A 188 9.63 -8.60 -2.87
CA MET A 188 9.22 -9.25 -1.63
C MET A 188 8.15 -10.34 -1.78
N LYS A 189 7.42 -10.39 -2.91
CA LYS A 189 6.37 -11.41 -3.14
C LYS A 189 6.98 -12.81 -3.07
N PRO A 190 6.46 -13.75 -2.26
CA PRO A 190 6.87 -15.16 -2.28
C PRO A 190 6.52 -15.81 -3.64
N VAL A 191 7.40 -16.64 -4.19
CA VAL A 191 7.15 -17.35 -5.45
C VAL A 191 6.33 -18.58 -5.11
N TYR A 192 5.01 -18.50 -5.27
CA TYR A 192 4.15 -19.68 -5.27
C TYR A 192 4.09 -20.22 -6.70
N LYS A 193 4.66 -21.40 -6.95
CA LYS A 193 4.38 -22.16 -8.18
C LYS A 193 2.98 -22.74 -8.05
N GLU A 194 2.03 -22.26 -8.85
CA GLU A 194 0.78 -22.97 -9.06
C GLU A 194 1.03 -24.16 -10.01
N ASP A 195 1.12 -25.37 -9.47
CA ASP A 195 1.05 -26.57 -10.30
C ASP A 195 -0.40 -26.71 -10.80
N LYS A 196 -0.60 -26.30 -12.06
CA LYS A 196 -1.76 -26.76 -12.84
C LYS A 196 -1.54 -28.24 -13.13
N LEU A 197 -1.94 -29.09 -12.19
CA LEU A 197 -2.40 -30.48 -12.33
C LEU A 197 -2.09 -31.21 -11.01
N THR A 198 -3.14 -31.66 -10.33
CA THR A 198 -3.17 -32.44 -9.07
C THR A 198 -2.98 -31.66 -7.77
N GLY A 199 -4.10 -31.45 -7.06
CA GLY A 199 -4.14 -30.81 -5.75
C GLY A 199 -3.67 -31.73 -4.64
N GLN A 200 -2.37 -31.79 -4.37
CA GLN A 200 -1.78 -32.15 -3.08
C GLN A 200 -0.41 -31.45 -2.93
N PRO A 201 -0.11 -30.81 -1.79
CA PRO A 201 1.23 -30.30 -1.52
C PRO A 201 2.13 -31.44 -1.03
N GLN A 202 3.00 -31.96 -1.89
CA GLN A 202 4.15 -32.78 -1.48
C GLN A 202 5.43 -31.95 -1.56
N ALA A 203 6.27 -32.09 -0.54
CA ALA A 203 7.57 -31.44 -0.45
C ALA A 203 8.66 -32.29 -1.15
N GLN A 204 9.65 -31.59 -1.72
CA GLN A 204 10.91 -32.05 -2.34
C GLN A 204 10.76 -32.51 -3.82
N SER A 205 11.59 -32.07 -4.77
CA SER A 205 13.06 -31.97 -4.76
C SER A 205 13.65 -30.95 -5.75
N GLU A 206 14.82 -30.43 -5.39
CA GLU A 206 15.98 -30.05 -6.23
C GLU A 206 15.75 -29.53 -7.65
N TYR A 207 15.31 -28.27 -7.77
CA TYR A 207 15.83 -27.35 -8.79
C TYR A 207 15.77 -25.95 -8.19
N GLN A 208 16.89 -25.51 -7.59
CA GLN A 208 17.04 -24.18 -7.01
C GLN A 208 16.84 -23.14 -8.11
N SER A 209 15.64 -22.59 -8.18
CA SER A 209 15.34 -21.49 -9.08
C SER A 209 15.85 -20.19 -8.46
N SER A 210 16.52 -19.37 -9.25
CA SER A 210 17.17 -18.12 -8.80
C SER A 210 16.22 -17.13 -8.09
N ALA A 211 14.92 -17.23 -8.33
CA ALA A 211 13.88 -16.49 -7.63
C ALA A 211 13.76 -16.86 -6.13
N GLU A 212 13.94 -18.13 -5.77
CA GLU A 212 13.98 -18.56 -4.36
C GLU A 212 15.23 -18.00 -3.68
N LYS A 213 16.37 -17.94 -4.40
CA LYS A 213 17.63 -17.39 -3.90
C LYS A 213 17.48 -15.92 -3.50
N ARG A 214 16.79 -15.09 -4.29
CA ARG A 214 16.49 -13.68 -3.94
C ARG A 214 15.59 -13.56 -2.70
N GLN A 215 14.55 -14.40 -2.58
CA GLN A 215 13.66 -14.41 -1.41
C GLN A 215 14.35 -14.90 -0.13
N LEU A 216 15.11 -15.98 -0.23
CA LEU A 216 15.93 -16.50 0.87
C LEU A 216 16.94 -15.43 1.32
N SER A 217 17.57 -14.70 0.39
CA SER A 217 18.54 -13.65 0.71
C SER A 217 17.90 -12.40 1.32
N LEU A 218 16.75 -11.95 0.81
CA LEU A 218 16.03 -10.79 1.35
C LEU A 218 15.46 -11.07 2.74
N SER A 219 14.86 -12.25 2.94
CA SER A 219 14.36 -12.68 4.24
C SER A 219 15.52 -12.86 5.24
N ALA A 220 16.64 -13.46 4.82
CA ALA A 220 17.85 -13.54 5.63
C ALA A 220 18.42 -12.16 6.00
N TRP A 221 18.42 -11.20 5.06
CA TRP A 221 18.84 -9.82 5.29
C TRP A 221 17.91 -9.08 6.27
N LEU A 222 16.58 -9.23 6.11
CA LEU A 222 15.58 -8.70 7.06
C LEU A 222 15.67 -9.37 8.44
N ASN A 223 16.21 -10.59 8.51
CA ASN A 223 16.39 -11.36 9.73
C ASN A 223 17.74 -11.10 10.43
N ASN A 224 18.46 -10.01 10.10
CA ASN A 224 19.75 -9.64 10.69
C ASN A 224 20.88 -10.69 10.54
N SER A 225 20.86 -11.52 9.50
CA SER A 225 21.93 -12.52 9.28
C SER A 225 23.18 -12.00 8.56
N ILE A 226 23.19 -10.73 8.15
CA ILE A 226 24.32 -10.08 7.46
C ILE A 226 24.79 -8.89 8.30
N GLU A 227 25.70 -9.15 9.25
CA GLU A 227 26.10 -8.24 10.33
C GLU A 227 26.82 -6.96 9.85
N ASP A 228 27.32 -6.88 8.62
CA ASP A 228 28.21 -5.78 8.22
C ASP A 228 27.61 -4.67 7.34
N SER A 229 26.43 -4.86 6.78
CA SER A 229 25.87 -3.99 5.73
C SER A 229 24.58 -3.28 6.19
N PHE A 230 23.61 -4.03 6.73
CA PHE A 230 22.31 -3.46 7.13
C PHE A 230 22.41 -2.64 8.40
N ASP A 231 23.03 -3.12 9.46
CA ASP A 231 23.06 -2.42 10.75
C ASP A 231 23.76 -1.06 10.69
N LYS A 232 24.77 -0.93 9.81
CA LYS A 232 25.42 0.36 9.55
C LYS A 232 24.52 1.26 8.71
N TRP A 233 23.89 0.74 7.67
CA TRP A 233 22.98 1.51 6.80
C TRP A 233 21.66 1.90 7.48
N SER A 234 21.11 1.03 8.33
CA SER A 234 19.86 1.22 9.09
C SER A 234 20.01 2.28 10.18
N LYS A 235 21.26 2.52 10.63
CA LYS A 235 21.62 3.61 11.55
C LYS A 235 21.88 4.96 10.85
N LEU A 236 22.04 4.99 9.52
CA LEU A 236 22.21 6.26 8.79
C LEU A 236 20.94 7.14 8.88
N PRO A 237 21.08 8.45 9.15
CA PRO A 237 19.94 9.35 9.22
C PRO A 237 19.40 9.64 7.82
N ILE A 238 18.44 8.84 7.34
CA ILE A 238 17.69 9.13 6.12
C ILE A 238 16.38 9.85 6.50
N PRO A 239 16.13 11.06 5.98
CA PRO A 239 14.87 11.78 6.21
C PRO A 239 13.65 10.92 5.84
N GLY A 240 12.60 10.94 6.67
CA GLY A 240 11.36 10.19 6.41
C GLY A 240 11.37 8.72 6.85
N ARG A 241 12.53 8.11 7.12
CA ARG A 241 12.65 6.69 7.50
C ARG A 241 11.87 6.31 8.77
N GLY A 242 11.75 7.18 9.77
CA GLY A 242 11.05 6.85 11.02
C GLY A 242 9.52 6.93 10.95
N GLN A 243 8.97 7.60 9.94
CA GLN A 243 7.53 7.89 9.83
C GLN A 243 6.92 7.39 8.52
N TRP A 244 7.70 6.63 7.73
CA TRP A 244 7.31 6.29 6.37
C TRP A 244 6.01 5.49 6.33
N LEU A 245 5.88 4.48 7.18
CA LEU A 245 4.69 3.61 7.25
C LEU A 245 3.44 4.41 7.55
N GLU A 246 3.51 5.27 8.56
CA GLU A 246 2.41 6.12 8.96
C GLU A 246 2.02 7.07 7.81
N LYS A 247 2.99 7.76 7.20
CA LYS A 247 2.73 8.71 6.11
C LYS A 247 2.20 8.04 4.86
N THR A 248 2.64 6.82 4.52
CA THR A 248 2.18 6.11 3.32
C THR A 248 0.85 5.40 3.54
N LEU A 249 0.61 4.80 4.72
CA LEU A 249 -0.65 4.13 5.05
C LEU A 249 -1.83 5.09 5.12
N PHE A 250 -1.61 6.33 5.58
CA PHE A 250 -2.67 7.33 5.73
C PHE A 250 -2.55 8.46 4.71
N PHE A 251 -1.83 8.24 3.61
CA PHE A 251 -1.63 9.29 2.61
C PHE A 251 -2.97 9.69 1.95
N PRO A 252 -3.45 10.94 2.10
CA PRO A 252 -4.82 11.28 1.73
C PRO A 252 -5.08 11.26 0.22
N SER A 253 -4.06 11.58 -0.58
CA SER A 253 -4.21 11.90 -2.01
C SER A 253 -3.92 10.75 -2.96
N SER A 254 -3.57 9.56 -2.45
CA SER A 254 -3.35 8.38 -3.31
C SER A 254 -3.74 7.09 -2.59
N ALA A 255 -4.88 6.52 -2.99
CA ALA A 255 -5.31 5.18 -2.56
C ALA A 255 -4.29 4.10 -2.97
N GLN A 256 -3.64 4.25 -4.12
CA GLN A 256 -2.63 3.30 -4.60
C GLN A 256 -1.42 3.19 -3.66
N VAL A 257 -0.93 4.32 -3.14
CA VAL A 257 0.17 4.31 -2.16
C VAL A 257 -0.23 3.55 -0.89
N ARG A 258 -1.45 3.80 -0.38
CA ARG A 258 -1.98 3.11 0.81
C ARG A 258 -2.14 1.62 0.56
N LEU A 259 -2.72 1.24 -0.58
CA LEU A 259 -2.95 -0.15 -0.99
C LEU A 259 -1.65 -0.93 -1.10
N TYR A 260 -0.65 -0.40 -1.81
CA TYR A 260 0.64 -1.08 -2.01
C TYR A 260 1.44 -1.16 -0.71
N THR A 261 1.37 -0.12 0.14
CA THR A 261 1.95 -0.19 1.49
C THR A 261 1.30 -1.30 2.31
N GLY A 262 -0.03 -1.34 2.37
CA GLY A 262 -0.77 -2.40 3.07
C GLY A 262 -0.45 -3.79 2.52
N SER A 263 -0.36 -3.93 1.19
CA SER A 263 0.02 -5.18 0.52
C SER A 263 1.42 -5.65 0.90
N LEU A 264 2.41 -4.75 0.90
CA LEU A 264 3.77 -5.04 1.36
C LEU A 264 3.79 -5.53 2.81
N LEU A 265 3.01 -4.89 3.69
CA LEU A 265 2.90 -5.31 5.09
C LEU A 265 2.23 -6.68 5.26
N ARG A 266 1.30 -7.07 4.38
CA ARG A 266 0.68 -8.40 4.42
C ARG A 266 1.70 -9.51 4.16
N LEU A 267 2.79 -9.24 3.44
CA LEU A 267 3.86 -10.22 3.20
C LEU A 267 4.53 -10.66 4.50
N PHE A 268 4.54 -9.82 5.54
CA PHE A 268 5.09 -10.19 6.85
C PHE A 268 4.23 -11.20 7.61
N ARG A 269 3.07 -11.62 7.08
CA ARG A 269 2.27 -12.66 7.73
C ARG A 269 2.98 -14.01 7.79
N SER A 270 3.84 -14.32 6.81
CA SER A 270 4.67 -15.53 6.80
C SER A 270 6.00 -15.37 7.56
N ALA A 271 6.28 -14.18 8.12
CA ALA A 271 7.51 -13.92 8.85
C ALA A 271 7.55 -14.61 10.23
N PRO A 272 8.72 -14.71 10.89
CA PRO A 272 8.83 -15.22 12.25
C PRO A 272 7.94 -14.47 13.24
N LEU A 273 7.51 -15.15 14.31
CA LEU A 273 6.57 -14.60 15.30
C LEU A 273 7.03 -13.27 15.92
N SER A 274 8.33 -13.11 16.18
CA SER A 274 8.91 -11.88 16.74
C SER A 274 8.62 -10.67 15.85
N GLN A 275 8.90 -10.76 14.56
CA GLN A 275 8.63 -9.68 13.60
C GLN A 275 7.14 -9.42 13.45
N ARG A 276 6.33 -10.48 13.44
CA ARG A 276 4.88 -10.36 13.36
C ARG A 276 4.30 -9.60 14.55
N THR A 277 4.75 -9.90 15.77
CA THR A 277 4.33 -9.18 16.98
C THR A 277 4.82 -7.74 16.99
N THR A 278 6.05 -7.45 16.54
CA THR A 278 6.57 -6.08 16.40
C THR A 278 5.74 -5.26 15.42
N LEU A 279 5.44 -5.82 14.24
CA LEU A 279 4.60 -5.17 13.24
C LEU A 279 3.18 -4.96 13.78
N LEU A 280 2.62 -5.93 14.48
CA LEU A 280 1.30 -5.82 15.09
C LEU A 280 1.26 -4.74 16.17
N ASN A 281 2.26 -4.65 17.04
CA ASN A 281 2.37 -3.58 18.03
C ASN A 281 2.42 -2.20 17.36
N LEU A 282 3.21 -2.07 16.30
CA LEU A 282 3.32 -0.84 15.52
C LEU A 282 1.99 -0.49 14.84
N ALA A 283 1.36 -1.44 14.15
CA ALA A 283 0.06 -1.24 13.51
C ALA A 283 -1.03 -0.88 14.53
N THR A 284 -1.02 -1.54 15.70
CA THR A 284 -1.92 -1.24 16.81
C THR A 284 -1.69 0.17 17.37
N SER A 285 -0.45 0.67 17.34
CA SER A 285 -0.15 2.06 17.74
C SER A 285 -0.76 3.10 16.79
N TYR A 286 -1.00 2.74 15.54
CA TYR A 286 -1.67 3.59 14.54
C TYR A 286 -3.18 3.40 14.49
N PHE A 287 -3.73 2.42 15.20
CA PHE A 287 -5.14 2.04 15.07
C PHE A 287 -6.11 3.18 15.41
N TRP A 288 -5.76 4.05 16.37
CA TRP A 288 -6.58 5.22 16.73
C TRP A 288 -6.71 6.26 15.61
N ARG A 289 -5.81 6.25 14.63
CA ARG A 289 -5.85 7.16 13.48
C ARG A 289 -6.95 6.85 12.48
N LEU A 290 -7.60 5.70 12.62
CA LEU A 290 -8.86 5.42 11.91
C LEU A 290 -9.86 6.55 12.16
N SER A 291 -9.98 7.03 13.40
CA SER A 291 -10.86 8.17 13.74
C SER A 291 -10.45 9.50 13.08
N GLU A 292 -9.16 9.69 12.78
CA GLU A 292 -8.65 10.94 12.18
C GLU A 292 -8.84 10.95 10.65
N HIS A 293 -8.56 9.83 9.98
CA HIS A 293 -8.57 9.74 8.52
C HIS A 293 -9.87 9.17 7.92
N GLY A 294 -10.73 8.56 8.74
CA GLY A 294 -12.02 8.02 8.31
C GLY A 294 -11.87 6.97 7.20
N GLU A 295 -12.67 7.11 6.15
CA GLU A 295 -12.67 6.22 4.97
C GLU A 295 -11.30 6.09 4.29
N LYS A 296 -10.47 7.14 4.32
CA LYS A 296 -9.13 7.10 3.72
C LYS A 296 -8.17 6.14 4.44
N ALA A 297 -8.56 5.59 5.58
CA ALA A 297 -7.82 4.57 6.30
C ALA A 297 -8.29 3.14 6.00
N GLU A 298 -9.17 2.94 5.02
CA GLU A 298 -9.74 1.64 4.66
C GLU A 298 -8.65 0.60 4.30
N GLU A 299 -7.65 0.98 3.53
CA GLU A 299 -6.59 0.05 3.13
C GLU A 299 -5.73 -0.39 4.33
N PHE A 300 -5.50 0.51 5.30
CA PHE A 300 -4.88 0.18 6.58
C PHE A 300 -5.75 -0.78 7.38
N PHE A 301 -7.06 -0.52 7.45
CA PHE A 301 -8.00 -1.40 8.15
C PHE A 301 -7.99 -2.82 7.56
N PHE A 302 -8.08 -2.97 6.24
CA PHE A 302 -8.03 -4.29 5.60
C PHE A 302 -6.70 -5.02 5.82
N PHE A 303 -5.58 -4.30 5.85
CA PHE A 303 -4.31 -4.90 6.27
C PHE A 303 -4.38 -5.39 7.72
N TYR A 304 -4.85 -4.55 8.65
CA TYR A 304 -4.92 -4.87 10.06
C TYR A 304 -5.85 -6.07 10.33
N GLU A 305 -7.04 -6.07 9.74
CA GLU A 305 -8.01 -7.16 9.81
C GLU A 305 -7.42 -8.46 9.27
N TYR A 306 -6.78 -8.41 8.10
CA TYR A 306 -6.09 -9.57 7.53
C TYR A 306 -5.00 -10.09 8.49
N PHE A 307 -4.19 -9.21 9.08
CA PHE A 307 -3.11 -9.62 9.97
C PHE A 307 -3.63 -10.23 11.28
N VAL A 308 -4.71 -9.68 11.83
CA VAL A 308 -5.37 -10.14 13.06
C VAL A 308 -6.29 -11.35 12.83
N SER A 309 -6.54 -11.75 11.58
CA SER A 309 -7.34 -12.95 11.30
C SER A 309 -6.73 -14.23 11.87
N ASP A 310 -5.41 -14.28 12.07
CA ASP A 310 -4.72 -15.41 12.71
C ASP A 310 -5.01 -15.48 14.23
N GLU A 311 -5.38 -16.67 14.70
CA GLU A 311 -5.71 -16.95 16.09
C GLU A 311 -4.57 -16.59 17.05
N THR A 312 -3.31 -16.84 16.66
CA THR A 312 -2.15 -16.48 17.49
C THR A 312 -2.05 -14.97 17.75
N MET A 313 -2.33 -14.15 16.72
CA MET A 313 -2.32 -12.69 16.80
C MET A 313 -3.48 -12.17 17.66
N LYS A 314 -4.65 -12.80 17.57
CA LYS A 314 -5.80 -12.47 18.42
C LYS A 314 -5.51 -12.73 19.89
N HIS A 315 -4.93 -13.88 20.21
CA HIS A 315 -4.51 -14.20 21.58
C HIS A 315 -3.49 -13.20 22.09
N TYR A 316 -2.48 -12.88 21.28
CA TYR A 316 -1.47 -11.88 21.62
C TYR A 316 -2.12 -10.51 21.92
N LEU A 317 -2.97 -9.98 21.04
CA LEU A 317 -3.67 -8.70 21.27
C LEU A 317 -4.50 -8.70 22.56
N SER A 318 -5.14 -9.84 22.88
CA SER A 318 -5.97 -9.97 24.08
C SER A 318 -5.18 -9.84 25.39
N CYS A 319 -3.87 -10.07 25.35
CA CYS A 319 -2.98 -9.94 26.50
C CYS A 319 -2.27 -8.58 26.56
N HIS A 320 -2.19 -7.84 25.46
CA HIS A 320 -1.37 -6.62 25.33
C HIS A 320 -2.16 -5.29 25.39
N GLY A 321 -3.21 -5.23 26.22
CA GLY A 321 -3.90 -3.96 26.54
C GLY A 321 -4.67 -3.32 25.38
N PHE A 322 -5.03 -4.11 24.35
CA PHE A 322 -5.80 -3.64 23.21
C PHE A 322 -7.25 -3.25 23.58
N PHE A 323 -7.91 -4.07 24.41
CA PHE A 323 -9.32 -3.90 24.77
C PHE A 323 -9.65 -2.60 25.52
N PRO A 324 -8.88 -2.17 26.53
CA PRO A 324 -9.11 -0.87 27.17
C PRO A 324 -8.96 0.29 26.19
N LYS A 325 -7.98 0.24 25.28
CA LYS A 325 -7.84 1.24 24.21
C LYS A 325 -9.06 1.23 23.30
N MET A 326 -9.50 0.05 22.86
CA MET A 326 -10.68 -0.11 22.02
C MET A 326 -11.94 0.47 22.66
N LYS A 327 -12.15 0.21 23.96
CA LYS A 327 -13.22 0.82 24.76
C LYS A 327 -13.25 2.35 24.62
N THR A 328 -12.10 2.99 24.84
CA THR A 328 -12.00 4.45 24.75
C THR A 328 -12.19 4.99 23.33
N MET A 329 -11.69 4.28 22.32
CA MET A 329 -11.83 4.68 20.91
C MET A 329 -13.28 4.60 20.45
N ILE A 330 -13.99 3.52 20.82
CA ILE A 330 -15.42 3.36 20.54
C ILE A 330 -16.24 4.47 21.19
N SER A 331 -16.03 4.72 22.48
CA SER A 331 -16.78 5.78 23.18
C SER A 331 -16.55 7.16 22.56
N LYS A 332 -15.31 7.50 22.20
CA LYS A 332 -15.00 8.78 21.52
C LYS A 332 -15.69 8.89 20.16
N GLU A 333 -15.65 7.82 19.36
CA GLU A 333 -16.25 7.81 18.04
C GLU A 333 -17.78 7.91 18.09
N ILE A 334 -18.42 7.25 19.05
CA ILE A 334 -19.87 7.38 19.29
C ILE A 334 -20.22 8.83 19.64
N SER A 335 -19.50 9.45 20.59
CA SER A 335 -19.74 10.84 20.96
C SER A 335 -19.57 11.78 19.76
N ARG A 336 -18.55 11.56 18.92
CA ARG A 336 -18.35 12.30 17.68
C ARG A 336 -19.54 12.15 16.74
N LEU A 337 -20.02 10.92 16.50
CA LEU A 337 -21.18 10.68 15.63
C LEU A 337 -22.46 11.34 16.15
N THR A 338 -22.72 11.29 17.45
CA THR A 338 -23.87 11.98 18.06
C THR A 338 -23.77 13.49 17.87
N THR A 339 -22.60 14.10 18.12
CA THR A 339 -22.44 15.55 17.89
C THR A 339 -22.62 15.93 16.42
N LEU A 340 -22.22 15.07 15.47
CA LEU A 340 -22.45 15.35 14.06
C LEU A 340 -23.92 15.21 13.69
N ASP A 341 -24.67 14.30 14.31
CA ASP A 341 -26.13 14.22 14.13
C ASP A 341 -26.85 15.48 14.62
N ASP A 342 -26.38 16.06 15.73
CA ASP A 342 -26.98 17.27 16.30
C ASP A 342 -26.71 18.54 15.46
N PHE A 343 -25.52 18.63 14.83
CA PHE A 343 -25.05 19.89 14.22
C PHE A 343 -24.87 19.84 12.69
N GLN A 344 -24.68 18.66 12.08
CA GLN A 344 -24.35 18.53 10.66
C GLN A 344 -25.58 18.09 9.84
N MET A 345 -26.00 18.97 8.93
CA MET A 345 -27.14 18.75 8.02
C MET A 345 -26.77 18.03 6.71
N SER A 346 -25.48 17.80 6.44
CA SER A 346 -25.01 17.12 5.23
C SER A 346 -24.71 15.65 5.50
N ILE A 347 -25.38 14.77 4.74
CA ILE A 347 -25.18 13.32 4.82
C ILE A 347 -23.87 12.96 4.13
N ASN A 348 -22.93 12.39 4.88
CA ASN A 348 -21.76 11.75 4.31
C ASN A 348 -21.99 10.23 4.27
N ILE A 349 -22.01 9.64 3.06
CA ILE A 349 -22.27 8.21 2.85
C ILE A 349 -21.25 7.32 3.57
N SER A 350 -20.00 7.78 3.73
CA SER A 350 -18.95 7.03 4.43
C SER A 350 -18.90 7.27 5.94
N GLN A 351 -19.82 8.09 6.48
CA GLN A 351 -19.98 8.25 7.92
C GLN A 351 -20.34 6.91 8.56
N GLY A 352 -19.68 6.59 9.68
CA GLY A 352 -19.82 5.29 10.33
C GLY A 352 -18.73 4.27 9.96
N PHE A 353 -17.86 4.55 8.99
CA PHE A 353 -16.75 3.65 8.62
C PHE A 353 -15.91 3.24 9.84
N VAL A 354 -15.50 4.21 10.67
CA VAL A 354 -14.60 3.99 11.81
C VAL A 354 -15.25 3.13 12.90
N ILE A 355 -16.50 3.44 13.26
CA ILE A 355 -17.21 2.65 14.28
C ILE A 355 -17.47 1.24 13.78
N ARG A 356 -17.82 1.07 12.50
CA ARG A 356 -17.95 -0.24 11.86
C ARG A 356 -16.64 -1.03 11.96
N ALA A 357 -15.52 -0.44 11.55
CA ALA A 357 -14.20 -1.04 11.62
C ALA A 357 -13.82 -1.48 13.06
N TYR A 358 -14.09 -0.65 14.07
CA TYR A 358 -13.87 -1.02 15.48
C TYR A 358 -14.74 -2.22 15.89
N THR A 359 -16.01 -2.22 15.51
CA THR A 359 -16.93 -3.32 15.84
C THR A 359 -16.58 -4.63 15.10
N ASP A 360 -16.10 -4.57 13.87
CA ASP A 360 -15.69 -5.74 13.07
C ASP A 360 -14.50 -6.45 13.73
N ILE A 361 -13.48 -5.70 14.17
CA ILE A 361 -12.32 -6.26 14.87
C ILE A 361 -12.73 -6.85 16.22
N LEU A 362 -13.59 -6.15 16.98
CA LEU A 362 -14.11 -6.69 18.24
C LEU A 362 -14.87 -8.00 18.02
N LEU A 363 -15.74 -8.06 17.01
CA LEU A 363 -16.48 -9.26 16.66
C LEU A 363 -15.53 -10.40 16.27
N SER A 364 -14.50 -10.10 15.45
CA SER A 364 -13.48 -11.08 15.05
C SER A 364 -12.70 -11.65 16.24
N LEU A 365 -12.42 -10.82 17.26
CA LEU A 365 -11.76 -11.24 18.50
C LEU A 365 -12.69 -12.04 19.42
N TYR A 366 -13.97 -11.66 19.51
CA TYR A 366 -14.98 -12.32 20.36
C TYR A 366 -15.37 -13.73 19.88
N ARG A 367 -15.06 -14.08 18.62
CA ARG A 367 -15.16 -15.45 18.12
C ARG A 367 -14.30 -16.42 18.94
N LEU A 368 -13.21 -15.96 19.56
CA LEU A 368 -12.40 -16.77 20.46
C LEU A 368 -13.01 -16.80 21.86
N GLU A 369 -13.37 -18.00 22.32
CA GLU A 369 -14.02 -18.19 23.62
C GLU A 369 -13.16 -17.71 24.80
N THR A 370 -11.84 -17.89 24.72
CA THR A 370 -10.86 -17.45 25.71
C THR A 370 -10.90 -15.93 25.91
N VAL A 371 -10.92 -15.19 24.81
CA VAL A 371 -11.01 -13.72 24.78
C VAL A 371 -12.36 -13.27 25.32
N ARG A 372 -13.44 -13.91 24.87
CA ARG A 372 -14.81 -13.63 25.31
C ARG A 372 -14.96 -13.78 26.83
N LYS A 373 -14.47 -14.89 27.40
CA LYS A 373 -14.52 -15.12 28.86
C LYS A 373 -13.81 -14.03 29.66
N ARG A 374 -12.72 -13.48 29.15
CA ARG A 374 -11.94 -12.44 29.86
C ARG A 374 -12.55 -11.04 29.72
N TRP A 375 -12.88 -10.62 28.50
CA TRP A 375 -13.10 -9.20 28.20
C TRP A 375 -14.57 -8.78 28.05
N VAL A 376 -15.52 -9.72 27.97
CA VAL A 376 -16.95 -9.41 27.78
C VAL A 376 -17.51 -8.39 28.78
N GLY A 377 -17.11 -8.46 30.05
CA GLY A 377 -17.73 -7.68 31.13
C GLY A 377 -17.25 -6.23 31.10
N GLU A 378 -15.95 -6.05 30.89
CA GLU A 378 -15.34 -4.72 30.83
C GLU A 378 -15.85 -3.88 29.64
N LEU A 379 -16.18 -4.55 28.53
CA LEU A 379 -16.72 -3.92 27.33
C LEU A 379 -18.26 -3.86 27.29
N LEU A 380 -18.96 -4.63 28.13
CA LEU A 380 -20.42 -4.77 28.07
C LEU A 380 -21.15 -3.43 28.09
N GLU A 381 -20.75 -2.55 29.01
CA GLU A 381 -21.33 -1.21 29.14
C GLU A 381 -21.09 -0.35 27.89
N THR A 382 -19.87 -0.38 27.35
CA THR A 382 -19.52 0.40 26.15
C THR A 382 -20.25 -0.11 24.92
N VAL A 383 -20.36 -1.43 24.75
CA VAL A 383 -21.12 -2.07 23.66
C VAL A 383 -22.61 -1.71 23.76
N PHE A 384 -23.19 -1.78 24.96
CA PHE A 384 -24.59 -1.46 25.20
C PHE A 384 -24.90 0.01 24.93
N ASN A 385 -24.10 0.91 25.50
CA ASN A 385 -24.25 2.35 25.27
C ASN A 385 -24.01 2.71 23.80
N GLY A 386 -23.08 2.04 23.12
CA GLY A 386 -22.84 2.20 21.68
C GLY A 386 -24.03 1.80 20.83
N TYR A 387 -24.64 0.64 21.09
CA TYR A 387 -25.85 0.21 20.40
C TYR A 387 -26.98 1.24 20.52
N ILE A 388 -27.25 1.71 21.75
CA ILE A 388 -28.31 2.68 22.02
C ILE A 388 -28.02 4.00 21.31
N ALA A 389 -26.79 4.52 21.42
CA ALA A 389 -26.41 5.76 20.78
C ALA A 389 -26.56 5.70 19.26
N LEU A 390 -26.14 4.61 18.60
CA LEU A 390 -26.35 4.44 17.16
C LEU A 390 -27.83 4.29 16.78
N LYS A 391 -28.68 3.76 17.68
CA LYS A 391 -30.14 3.67 17.46
C LYS A 391 -30.80 5.05 17.45
N LYS A 392 -30.26 5.99 18.23
CA LYS A 392 -30.77 7.35 18.34
C LYS A 392 -30.44 8.24 17.14
N LEU A 393 -29.46 7.87 16.32
CA LEU A 393 -29.07 8.66 15.15
C LEU A 393 -30.20 8.64 14.11
N VAL A 394 -30.67 9.82 13.73
CA VAL A 394 -31.78 9.98 12.78
C VAL A 394 -31.31 10.64 11.49
N ILE A 395 -30.52 11.72 11.57
CA ILE A 395 -30.21 12.59 10.43
C ILE A 395 -29.12 11.98 9.56
N ASN A 396 -28.04 11.51 10.19
CA ASN A 396 -26.85 10.99 9.50
C ASN A 396 -26.80 9.45 9.52
N ARG A 397 -27.97 8.79 9.50
CA ARG A 397 -28.05 7.32 9.51
C ARG A 397 -27.62 6.74 8.15
N THR A 398 -26.48 6.07 8.12
CA THR A 398 -25.92 5.41 6.94
C THR A 398 -25.94 3.89 7.08
N LYS A 399 -25.77 3.17 5.95
CA LYS A 399 -25.59 1.71 5.96
C LYS A 399 -24.45 1.26 6.88
N LEU A 400 -23.35 2.02 6.94
CA LEU A 400 -22.21 1.67 7.80
C LEU A 400 -22.56 1.77 9.29
N ILE A 401 -23.44 2.71 9.66
CA ILE A 401 -23.97 2.82 11.02
C ILE A 401 -24.93 1.68 11.33
N ASP A 402 -25.78 1.29 10.38
CA ASP A 402 -26.65 0.11 10.53
C ASP A 402 -25.84 -1.17 10.73
N ASP A 403 -24.79 -1.38 9.93
CA ASP A 403 -23.89 -2.53 10.03
C ASP A 403 -23.17 -2.53 11.41
N ALA A 404 -22.66 -1.38 11.85
CA ALA A 404 -22.02 -1.24 13.16
C ALA A 404 -23.00 -1.50 14.32
N GLN A 405 -24.25 -1.04 14.20
CA GLN A 405 -25.30 -1.30 15.17
C GLN A 405 -25.62 -2.80 15.25
N SER A 406 -25.71 -3.49 14.11
CA SER A 406 -25.90 -4.94 14.04
C SER A 406 -24.74 -5.69 14.71
N ASN A 407 -23.50 -5.25 14.49
CA ASN A 407 -22.33 -5.81 15.17
C ASN A 407 -22.39 -5.64 16.70
N PHE A 408 -22.80 -4.46 17.19
CA PHE A 408 -22.99 -4.28 18.63
C PHE A 408 -24.07 -5.21 19.19
N LEU A 409 -25.16 -5.43 18.46
CA LEU A 409 -26.20 -6.36 18.88
C LEU A 409 -25.66 -7.79 19.01
N MET A 410 -24.91 -8.26 18.01
CA MET A 410 -24.24 -9.57 18.07
C MET A 410 -23.28 -9.67 19.26
N LEU A 411 -22.52 -8.61 19.56
CA LEU A 411 -21.64 -8.56 20.73
C LEU A 411 -22.42 -8.62 22.06
N LEU A 412 -23.59 -8.00 22.15
CA LEU A 412 -24.48 -8.11 23.30
C LEU A 412 -25.01 -9.54 23.46
N ASP A 413 -25.42 -10.19 22.37
CA ASP A 413 -25.93 -11.56 22.41
C ASP A 413 -24.85 -12.55 22.89
N TYR A 414 -23.60 -12.39 22.47
CA TYR A 414 -22.47 -13.16 23.05
C TYR A 414 -22.28 -12.95 24.55
N SER A 415 -22.73 -11.80 25.07
CA SER A 415 -22.57 -11.41 26.47
C SER A 415 -23.73 -11.92 27.34
N THR A 416 -24.95 -11.95 26.80
CA THR A 416 -26.18 -12.38 27.50
C THR A 416 -26.33 -13.90 27.58
N VAL A 417 -25.74 -14.65 26.64
CA VAL A 417 -25.67 -16.12 26.70
C VAL A 417 -24.90 -16.62 27.94
N MET A 418 -24.02 -15.80 28.51
CA MET A 418 -23.29 -16.15 29.72
C MET A 418 -24.15 -15.85 30.96
N GLU A 419 -24.95 -16.81 31.43
CA GLU A 419 -25.89 -16.66 32.57
C GLU A 419 -25.30 -15.94 33.80
N ARG A 420 -24.02 -16.17 34.11
CA ARG A 420 -23.31 -15.51 35.23
C ARG A 420 -23.24 -13.98 35.12
N ARG A 421 -23.51 -13.38 33.96
CA ARG A 421 -23.39 -11.93 33.70
C ARG A 421 -24.72 -11.20 33.57
N VAL A 422 -25.84 -11.92 33.64
CA VAL A 422 -27.18 -11.32 33.63
C VAL A 422 -27.35 -10.23 34.69
N PRO A 423 -26.88 -10.38 35.95
CA PRO A 423 -27.03 -9.33 36.95
C PRO A 423 -26.24 -8.04 36.63
N GLU A 424 -25.07 -8.17 36.01
CA GLU A 424 -24.24 -7.04 35.60
C GLU A 424 -24.88 -6.29 34.42
N PHE A 425 -25.38 -7.04 33.43
CA PHE A 425 -26.14 -6.49 32.32
C PHE A 425 -27.38 -5.73 32.80
N MET A 426 -28.16 -6.34 33.70
CA MET A 426 -29.36 -5.72 34.29
C MET A 426 -29.03 -4.42 35.03
N ARG A 427 -27.90 -4.37 35.74
CA ARG A 427 -27.44 -3.16 36.42
C ARG A 427 -27.11 -2.05 35.43
N ILE A 428 -26.49 -2.38 34.29
CA ILE A 428 -26.21 -1.42 33.21
C ILE A 428 -27.52 -0.91 32.60
N CYS A 429 -28.46 -1.80 32.27
CA CYS A 429 -29.77 -1.42 31.74
C CYS A 429 -30.50 -0.42 32.66
N VAL A 430 -30.55 -0.68 33.97
CA VAL A 430 -31.17 0.21 34.95
C VAL A 430 -30.46 1.56 35.04
N ARG A 431 -29.11 1.59 34.97
CA ARG A 431 -28.35 2.85 34.93
C ARG A 431 -28.64 3.66 33.66
N SER A 432 -28.66 3.01 32.50
CA SER A 432 -28.95 3.69 31.24
C SER A 432 -30.39 4.18 31.17
N LEU A 433 -31.36 3.45 31.75
CA LEU A 433 -32.74 3.93 31.91
C LEU A 433 -32.82 5.22 32.73
N LYS A 434 -32.09 5.29 33.85
CA LYS A 434 -32.02 6.50 34.68
C LYS A 434 -31.37 7.69 33.98
N ALA A 435 -30.52 7.44 32.99
CA ALA A 435 -29.83 8.46 32.22
C ALA A 435 -30.60 8.91 30.96
N CYS A 436 -31.73 8.27 30.62
CA CYS A 436 -32.55 8.68 29.47
C CYS A 436 -33.26 10.02 29.77
N SER A 437 -33.32 10.90 28.78
CA SER A 437 -34.11 12.14 28.89
C SER A 437 -35.60 11.84 28.77
N MET A 438 -36.45 12.70 29.33
CA MET A 438 -37.91 12.53 29.29
C MET A 438 -38.50 12.55 27.87
N ASN A 439 -37.74 13.00 26.87
CA ASN A 439 -38.16 13.07 25.47
C ASN A 439 -37.75 11.83 24.65
N ASP A 440 -36.96 10.91 25.23
CA ASP A 440 -36.45 9.71 24.55
C ASP A 440 -37.30 8.49 24.90
N ILE A 441 -38.26 8.15 24.02
CA ILE A 441 -39.18 7.03 24.21
C ILE A 441 -38.60 5.72 23.64
N VAL A 442 -37.74 5.80 22.63
CA VAL A 442 -37.23 4.64 21.89
C VAL A 442 -36.22 3.84 22.71
N SER A 443 -35.36 4.52 23.47
CA SER A 443 -34.32 3.84 24.25
C SER A 443 -34.88 3.08 25.44
N PRO A 444 -35.79 3.64 26.26
CA PRO A 444 -36.43 2.90 27.36
C PRO A 444 -37.17 1.64 26.89
N VAL A 445 -37.90 1.71 25.78
CA VAL A 445 -38.61 0.55 25.20
C VAL A 445 -37.61 -0.56 24.84
N PHE A 446 -36.53 -0.24 24.12
CA PHE A 446 -35.52 -1.23 23.78
C PHE A 446 -34.83 -1.84 25.00
N ILE A 447 -34.47 -1.00 25.99
CA ILE A 447 -33.83 -1.47 27.21
C ILE A 447 -34.76 -2.46 27.93
N PHE A 448 -36.05 -2.14 28.01
CA PHE A 448 -37.05 -3.01 28.62
C PHE A 448 -37.23 -4.32 27.84
N GLU A 449 -37.36 -4.27 26.51
CA GLU A 449 -37.43 -5.46 25.65
C GLU A 449 -36.22 -6.38 25.84
N ARG A 450 -35.01 -5.82 25.94
CA ARG A 450 -33.78 -6.60 26.17
C ARG A 450 -33.73 -7.18 27.57
N MET A 451 -34.10 -6.41 28.60
CA MET A 451 -34.21 -6.93 29.97
C MET A 451 -35.21 -8.09 30.01
N CYS A 452 -36.39 -7.95 29.39
CA CYS A 452 -37.38 -9.00 29.30
C CYS A 452 -36.87 -10.23 28.53
N SER A 453 -36.15 -10.04 27.43
CA SER A 453 -35.58 -11.13 26.63
C SER A 453 -34.52 -11.94 27.41
N VAL A 454 -33.78 -11.28 28.31
CA VAL A 454 -32.75 -11.93 29.14
C VAL A 454 -33.35 -12.60 30.38
N ILE A 455 -34.38 -12.02 31.00
CA ILE A 455 -35.03 -12.56 32.21
C ILE A 455 -36.04 -13.65 31.86
N CYS A 456 -36.78 -13.51 30.76
CA CYS A 456 -37.85 -14.41 30.35
C CYS A 456 -37.84 -14.62 28.82
N PRO A 457 -37.03 -15.57 28.31
CA PRO A 457 -36.91 -15.83 26.88
C PRO A 457 -38.22 -16.22 26.18
N VAL A 458 -39.21 -16.70 26.96
CA VAL A 458 -40.46 -17.31 26.45
C VAL A 458 -41.59 -16.27 26.26
N CYS A 459 -41.56 -15.10 26.92
CA CYS A 459 -42.68 -14.15 26.92
C CYS A 459 -42.56 -12.96 25.95
N VAL A 460 -41.47 -12.84 25.17
CA VAL A 460 -41.22 -11.64 24.35
C VAL A 460 -42.28 -11.43 23.25
N ARG A 461 -42.95 -12.48 22.77
CA ARG A 461 -44.05 -12.37 21.79
C ARG A 461 -45.34 -11.74 22.35
N SER A 462 -45.50 -11.66 23.68
CA SER A 462 -46.71 -11.13 24.32
C SER A 462 -46.59 -9.68 24.77
N LEU A 463 -45.37 -9.14 24.89
CA LEU A 463 -45.13 -7.78 25.42
C LEU A 463 -45.34 -6.67 24.37
N THR A 464 -45.10 -6.95 23.08
CA THR A 464 -45.43 -6.03 21.98
C THR A 464 -46.94 -5.75 21.88
N LEU A 465 -47.80 -6.68 22.33
CA LEU A 465 -49.25 -6.48 22.41
C LEU A 465 -49.69 -5.60 23.60
N CYS A 466 -48.90 -5.51 24.66
CA CYS A 466 -49.21 -4.64 25.80
C CYS A 466 -48.91 -3.17 25.52
N PHE A 467 -47.91 -2.85 24.69
CA PHE A 467 -47.55 -1.47 24.37
C PHE A 467 -48.41 -0.83 23.28
N LEU A 468 -49.11 -1.61 22.45
CA LEU A 468 -50.05 -1.05 21.46
C LEU A 468 -51.42 -0.67 22.05
N ASN A 469 -51.62 -0.86 23.36
CA ASN A 469 -52.85 -0.52 24.08
C ASN A 469 -52.66 0.53 25.20
N LEU A 470 -51.54 1.26 25.16
CA LEU A 470 -51.27 2.48 25.94
C LEU A 470 -50.90 3.59 24.96
#